data_AF-T1AX54-F1
#
_entry.id   AF-T1AX54-F1
#
_cell.length_a   1.000
_cell.length_b   1.000
_cell.length_c   1.000
_cell.angle_alpha   90.00
_cell.angle_beta   90.00
_cell.angle_gamma   90.00
#
_symmetry.space_group_name_H-M   'P 1'
#
loop_
_entity.id
_entity.type
_entity.pdbx_description
1 polymer ?
#
loop_
_entity_poly.entity_id
_entity_poly.type
_entity_poly.pdbx_seq_one_letter_code
_entity_poly.pdbx_strand_id
1 'polypeptide(L)'
;TRYGVASYGWSPKSDAILFVSHDQIYLYKLASRTITRITHRPGGKRNPRLSPNERWLSYVTHGSLYYAPVHGGTVHRLTARRGGVLDGELDWVYTEELGLRSAYAWSPDSRYIAFLQFDERPVRTFPIVNYLLGQPHIYEQKYPSAGTPNPIVRLGVLDIATGRIEWMAMAGTPDTYLARFGWLPGGNRVYGEVLNRAQTRLQLLTASPVTGR
;
A
#
# COMPACT_ATOMS: atom_id res chain seq x y z
N THR A 1 6.30 6.89 -15.35
CA THR A 1 7.19 7.89 -14.69
C THR A 1 7.81 8.75 -15.77
N ARG A 2 8.06 10.04 -15.49
CA ARG A 2 8.75 10.99 -16.41
C ARG A 2 10.23 10.60 -16.67
N TYR A 3 10.72 9.51 -16.06
CA TYR A 3 12.05 8.94 -16.23
C TYR A 3 11.94 7.42 -16.41
N GLY A 4 12.68 6.88 -17.39
CA GLY A 4 12.53 5.54 -17.99
C GLY A 4 12.95 4.34 -17.13
N VAL A 5 13.17 4.51 -15.83
CA VAL A 5 13.28 3.40 -14.88
C VAL A 5 12.34 3.70 -13.72
N ALA A 6 11.31 2.87 -13.56
CA ALA A 6 10.43 2.92 -12.41
C ALA A 6 11.25 2.69 -11.13
N SER A 7 10.81 3.25 -10.01
CA SER A 7 11.44 3.07 -8.69
C SER A 7 11.93 1.63 -8.47
N TYR A 8 13.18 1.47 -8.05
CA TYR A 8 13.74 0.20 -7.61
C TYR A 8 13.90 0.21 -6.08
N GLY A 9 13.92 -0.98 -5.48
CA GLY A 9 14.16 -1.17 -4.07
C GLY A 9 15.28 -2.19 -3.85
N TRP A 10 16.11 -1.95 -2.84
CA TRP A 10 17.07 -2.93 -2.38
C TRP A 10 16.36 -4.08 -1.68
N SER A 11 16.91 -5.29 -1.83
CA SER A 11 16.51 -6.41 -0.98
C SER A 11 16.93 -6.13 0.47
N PRO A 12 16.19 -6.63 1.47
CA PRO A 12 16.56 -6.50 2.89
C PRO A 12 17.99 -6.95 3.21
N LYS A 13 18.53 -7.94 2.48
CA LYS A 13 19.92 -8.39 2.63
C LYS A 13 20.93 -7.59 1.80
N SER A 14 20.47 -6.57 1.07
CA SER A 14 21.29 -5.73 0.18
C SER A 14 22.06 -6.49 -0.91
N ASP A 15 21.57 -7.66 -1.30
CA ASP A 15 22.20 -8.57 -2.27
C ASP A 15 21.46 -8.62 -3.63
N ALA A 16 20.33 -7.92 -3.74
CA ALA A 16 19.50 -7.87 -4.92
C ALA A 16 18.76 -6.53 -5.07
N ILE A 17 18.30 -6.26 -6.29
CA ILE A 17 17.48 -5.11 -6.65
C ILE A 17 16.11 -5.61 -7.13
N LEU A 18 15.04 -5.14 -6.52
CA LEU A 18 13.65 -5.38 -6.88
C LEU A 18 13.12 -4.19 -7.68
N PHE A 19 12.53 -4.43 -8.85
CA PHE A 19 12.00 -3.35 -9.68
C PHE A 19 10.79 -3.80 -10.49
N VAL A 20 10.02 -2.83 -10.97
CA VAL A 20 8.91 -3.07 -11.91
C VAL A 20 9.34 -2.68 -13.31
N SER A 21 9.10 -3.55 -14.28
CA SER A 21 9.27 -3.29 -15.70
C SER A 21 8.15 -3.98 -16.48
N HIS A 22 7.61 -3.35 -17.52
CA HIS A 22 6.53 -3.93 -18.34
C HIS A 22 5.38 -4.56 -17.51
N ASP A 23 4.90 -3.85 -16.48
CA ASP A 23 3.86 -4.30 -15.54
C ASP A 23 4.18 -5.56 -14.73
N GLN A 24 5.46 -5.93 -14.61
CA GLN A 24 5.89 -7.13 -13.88
C GLN A 24 7.03 -6.82 -12.92
N ILE A 25 7.11 -7.62 -11.86
CA ILE A 25 8.15 -7.50 -10.84
C ILE A 25 9.31 -8.41 -11.20
N TYR A 26 10.50 -7.84 -11.17
CA TYR A 26 11.76 -8.52 -11.43
C TYR A 26 12.68 -8.37 -10.21
N LEU A 27 13.51 -9.38 -10.00
CA LEU A 27 14.58 -9.40 -9.01
C LEU A 27 15.91 -9.60 -9.73
N TYR A 28 16.83 -8.66 -9.56
CA TYR A 28 18.19 -8.75 -10.05
C TYR A 28 19.13 -9.11 -8.90
N LYS A 29 19.74 -10.31 -8.95
CA LYS A 29 20.74 -10.76 -7.96
C LYS A 29 22.12 -10.25 -8.36
N LEU A 30 22.79 -9.54 -7.45
CA LEU A 30 24.06 -8.86 -7.75
C LEU A 30 25.21 -9.85 -7.99
N ALA A 31 25.33 -10.87 -7.14
CA ALA A 31 26.44 -11.82 -7.19
C ALA A 31 26.45 -12.62 -8.50
N SER A 32 25.29 -13.13 -8.94
CA SER A 32 25.15 -13.93 -10.16
C SER A 32 24.85 -13.10 -11.41
N ARG A 33 24.59 -11.79 -11.25
CA ARG A 33 24.13 -10.88 -12.31
C ARG A 33 22.90 -11.41 -13.07
N THR A 34 22.02 -12.12 -12.37
CA THR A 34 20.85 -12.76 -12.97
C THR A 34 19.59 -11.94 -12.71
N ILE A 35 18.75 -11.77 -13.72
CA ILE A 35 17.41 -11.18 -13.60
C ILE A 35 16.38 -12.31 -13.61
N THR A 36 15.52 -12.35 -12.60
CA THR A 36 14.39 -13.28 -12.52
C THR A 36 13.07 -12.51 -12.50
N ARG A 37 12.14 -12.89 -13.37
CA ARG A 37 10.76 -12.41 -13.34
C ARG A 37 9.99 -13.14 -12.25
N ILE A 38 9.45 -12.43 -11.27
CA ILE A 38 8.69 -13.05 -10.17
C ILE A 38 7.20 -13.15 -10.53
N THR A 39 6.61 -12.08 -11.07
CA THR A 39 5.19 -12.07 -11.42
C THR A 39 4.97 -12.32 -12.90
N HIS A 40 3.88 -13.03 -13.22
CA HIS A 40 3.56 -13.45 -14.58
C HIS A 40 2.19 -12.98 -15.06
N ARG A 41 1.28 -12.68 -14.13
CA ARG A 41 -0.11 -12.30 -14.44
C ARG A 41 -0.22 -10.84 -14.90
N PRO A 42 -1.16 -10.53 -15.81
CA PRO A 42 -1.39 -9.16 -16.27
C PRO A 42 -1.83 -8.22 -15.13
N GLY A 43 -1.87 -6.92 -15.45
CA GLY A 43 -2.20 -5.84 -14.52
C GLY A 43 -0.97 -5.16 -13.93
N GLY A 44 -0.90 -3.84 -14.02
CA GLY A 44 0.23 -3.06 -13.51
C GLY A 44 0.51 -3.35 -12.04
N LYS A 45 1.74 -3.77 -11.74
CA LYS A 45 2.23 -4.00 -10.38
C LYS A 45 2.88 -2.74 -9.87
N ARG A 46 2.59 -2.34 -8.63
CA ARG A 46 3.17 -1.15 -8.01
C ARG A 46 3.65 -1.44 -6.60
N ASN A 47 4.56 -0.58 -6.13
CA ASN A 47 5.11 -0.61 -4.77
C ASN A 47 5.49 -2.03 -4.31
N PRO A 48 6.32 -2.77 -5.08
CA PRO A 48 6.71 -4.12 -4.69
C PRO A 48 7.65 -4.08 -3.48
N ARG A 49 7.52 -5.03 -2.56
CA ARG A 49 8.39 -5.16 -1.38
C ARG A 49 8.66 -6.61 -1.05
N LEU A 50 9.88 -6.91 -0.66
CA LEU A 50 10.22 -8.18 -0.02
C LEU A 50 9.92 -8.06 1.48
N SER A 51 9.47 -9.15 2.10
CA SER A 51 9.49 -9.28 3.56
C SER A 51 10.94 -9.23 4.07
N PRO A 52 11.21 -8.79 5.31
CA PRO A 52 12.57 -8.72 5.85
C PRO A 52 13.40 -10.01 5.73
N ASN A 53 12.75 -11.18 5.86
CA ASN A 53 13.40 -12.48 5.67
C ASN A 53 13.48 -12.95 4.20
N GLU A 54 12.98 -12.14 3.26
CA GLU A 54 12.92 -12.37 1.82
C GLU A 54 12.14 -13.61 1.38
N ARG A 55 11.28 -14.15 2.25
CA ARG A 55 10.44 -15.32 1.89
C ARG A 55 9.21 -14.91 1.09
N TRP A 56 8.73 -13.69 1.27
CA TRP A 56 7.51 -13.17 0.67
C TRP A 56 7.77 -11.95 -0.20
N LEU A 57 7.08 -11.87 -1.33
CA LEU A 57 6.92 -10.68 -2.15
C LEU A 57 5.50 -10.15 -1.93
N SER A 58 5.37 -8.86 -1.68
CA SER A 58 4.09 -8.14 -1.68
C SER A 58 4.06 -7.06 -2.77
N TYR A 59 2.89 -6.73 -3.27
CA TYR A 59 2.67 -5.67 -4.25
C TYR A 59 1.22 -5.26 -4.32
N VAL A 60 0.94 -4.07 -4.85
CA VAL A 60 -0.43 -3.62 -5.11
C VAL A 60 -0.76 -3.67 -6.60
N THR A 61 -1.99 -4.06 -6.90
CA THR A 61 -2.54 -3.97 -8.26
C THR A 61 -4.06 -3.87 -8.19
N HIS A 62 -4.65 -2.99 -9.01
CA HIS A 62 -6.09 -2.77 -9.10
C HIS A 62 -6.82 -2.52 -7.75
N GLY A 63 -6.21 -1.73 -6.86
CA GLY A 63 -6.81 -1.37 -5.56
C GLY A 63 -6.72 -2.47 -4.51
N SER A 64 -5.86 -3.47 -4.70
CA SER A 64 -5.68 -4.55 -3.73
C SER A 64 -4.22 -4.91 -3.52
N LEU A 65 -3.88 -5.22 -2.27
CA LEU A 65 -2.60 -5.78 -1.87
C LEU A 65 -2.60 -7.28 -2.10
N TYR A 66 -1.49 -7.75 -2.65
CA TYR A 66 -1.19 -9.16 -2.88
C TYR A 66 0.11 -9.53 -2.21
N TYR A 67 0.24 -10.81 -1.85
CA TYR A 67 1.50 -11.39 -1.41
C TYR A 67 1.67 -12.82 -1.92
N ALA A 68 2.90 -13.25 -2.12
CA ALA A 68 3.23 -14.59 -2.61
C ALA A 68 4.65 -14.99 -2.16
N PRO A 69 4.98 -16.29 -2.09
CA PRO A 69 6.36 -16.72 -1.91
C PRO A 69 7.26 -16.20 -3.06
N VAL A 70 8.46 -15.73 -2.72
CA VAL A 70 9.38 -15.13 -3.71
C VAL A 70 9.80 -16.12 -4.80
N HIS A 71 9.97 -17.39 -4.42
CA HIS A 71 10.41 -18.46 -5.33
C HIS A 71 9.26 -19.16 -6.07
N GLY A 72 8.09 -18.52 -6.13
CA GLY A 72 6.89 -19.09 -6.76
C GLY A 72 6.01 -19.86 -5.79
N GLY A 73 4.74 -20.00 -6.16
CA GLY A 73 3.70 -20.58 -5.32
C GLY A 73 2.37 -19.85 -5.46
N THR A 74 1.47 -20.12 -4.51
CA THR A 74 0.14 -19.48 -4.50
C THR A 74 0.25 -17.98 -4.26
N VAL A 75 -0.43 -17.21 -5.10
CA VAL A 75 -0.59 -15.77 -4.92
C VAL A 75 -1.85 -15.52 -4.10
N HIS A 76 -1.68 -14.84 -2.97
CA HIS A 76 -2.77 -14.47 -2.08
C HIS A 76 -3.17 -13.01 -2.32
N ARG A 77 -4.47 -12.75 -2.32
CA ARG A 77 -5.04 -11.40 -2.29
C ARG A 77 -5.51 -11.12 -0.87
N LEU A 78 -5.22 -9.92 -0.36
CA LEU A 78 -5.51 -9.55 1.03
C LEU A 78 -6.99 -9.66 1.40
N THR A 79 -7.86 -9.09 0.56
CA THR A 79 -9.32 -9.03 0.77
C THR A 79 -10.06 -9.34 -0.52
N ALA A 80 -11.37 -9.57 -0.44
CA ALA A 80 -12.21 -9.54 -1.63
C ALA A 80 -12.31 -8.11 -2.18
N ARG A 81 -12.25 -7.97 -3.51
CA ARG A 81 -12.37 -6.66 -4.16
C ARG A 81 -13.75 -6.08 -3.91
N ARG A 82 -13.79 -4.81 -3.50
CA ARG A 82 -15.01 -4.03 -3.31
C ARG A 82 -14.86 -2.71 -4.05
N GLY A 83 -15.89 -2.32 -4.82
CA GLY A 83 -15.86 -1.07 -5.56
C GLY A 83 -15.69 0.13 -4.63
N GLY A 84 -14.75 1.02 -4.96
CA GLY A 84 -14.45 2.20 -4.15
C GLY A 84 -13.71 1.92 -2.84
N VAL A 85 -13.16 0.71 -2.65
CA VAL A 85 -12.29 0.38 -1.51
C VAL A 85 -10.91 0.00 -2.00
N LEU A 86 -9.88 0.64 -1.43
CA LEU A 86 -8.48 0.38 -1.73
C LEU A 86 -7.83 -0.32 -0.54
N ASP A 87 -7.20 -1.46 -0.77
CA ASP A 87 -6.51 -2.25 0.25
C ASP A 87 -5.00 -2.20 0.02
N GLY A 88 -4.28 -1.43 0.85
CA GLY A 88 -2.82 -1.24 0.76
C GLY A 88 -2.36 -0.34 -0.41
N GLU A 89 -3.29 0.20 -1.18
CA GLU A 89 -3.07 1.19 -2.24
C GLU A 89 -3.46 2.59 -1.74
N LEU A 90 -2.65 3.60 -2.08
CA LEU A 90 -2.89 4.98 -1.65
C LEU A 90 -4.00 5.61 -2.50
N ASP A 91 -4.82 6.45 -1.86
CA ASP A 91 -5.72 7.36 -2.54
C ASP A 91 -4.97 8.62 -3.02
N TRP A 92 -5.72 9.55 -3.63
CA TRP A 92 -5.20 10.82 -4.11
C TRP A 92 -4.67 11.72 -2.97
N VAL A 93 -5.44 11.92 -1.89
CA VAL A 93 -5.08 12.87 -0.82
C VAL A 93 -3.81 12.43 -0.09
N TYR A 94 -3.66 11.14 0.21
CA TYR A 94 -2.50 10.69 0.98
C TYR A 94 -1.23 10.75 0.15
N THR A 95 -1.34 10.58 -1.18
CA THR A 95 -0.21 10.70 -2.09
C THR A 95 0.20 12.17 -2.27
N GLU A 96 -0.73 13.03 -2.62
CA GLU A 96 -0.44 14.43 -2.99
C GLU A 96 -0.20 15.31 -1.76
N GLU A 97 -1.12 15.29 -0.78
CA GLU A 97 -1.14 16.26 0.32
C GLU A 97 -0.38 15.79 1.56
N LEU A 98 -0.37 14.48 1.84
CA LEU A 98 0.32 13.92 3.01
C LEU A 98 1.68 13.30 2.69
N GLY A 99 2.03 13.20 1.40
CA GLY A 99 3.33 12.72 0.94
C GLY A 99 3.61 11.24 1.17
N LEU A 100 2.60 10.40 1.44
CA LEU A 100 2.81 8.96 1.55
C LEU A 100 3.19 8.39 0.19
N ARG A 101 4.04 7.37 0.21
CA ARG A 101 4.47 6.62 -0.98
C ARG A 101 4.18 5.13 -0.87
N SER A 102 3.73 4.67 0.30
CA SER A 102 3.25 3.31 0.55
C SER A 102 2.08 3.34 1.51
N ALA A 103 1.08 2.50 1.28
CA ALA A 103 -0.04 2.24 2.18
C ALA A 103 0.09 0.87 2.86
N TYR A 104 1.26 0.23 2.84
CA TYR A 104 1.52 -0.95 3.65
C TYR A 104 3.00 -1.09 4.06
N ALA A 105 3.26 -1.87 5.11
CA ALA A 105 4.58 -2.18 5.64
C ALA A 105 4.64 -3.57 6.29
N TRP A 106 5.70 -4.33 5.99
CA TRP A 106 6.02 -5.60 6.66
C TRP A 106 6.47 -5.37 8.10
N SER A 107 6.07 -6.27 9.01
CA SER A 107 6.66 -6.32 10.35
C SER A 107 8.13 -6.74 10.29
N PRO A 108 8.97 -6.31 11.25
CA PRO A 108 10.40 -6.66 11.28
C PRO A 108 10.68 -8.16 11.24
N ASP A 109 9.81 -8.97 11.85
CA ASP A 109 9.90 -10.43 11.89
C ASP A 109 9.29 -11.14 10.67
N SER A 110 8.80 -10.38 9.68
CA SER A 110 8.12 -10.89 8.47
C SER A 110 6.83 -11.67 8.71
N ARG A 111 6.26 -11.62 9.91
CA ARG A 111 5.03 -12.35 10.26
C ARG A 111 3.76 -11.64 9.81
N TYR A 112 3.80 -10.31 9.81
CA TYR A 112 2.63 -9.48 9.61
C TYR A 112 2.82 -8.46 8.48
N ILE A 113 1.69 -8.01 7.92
CA ILE A 113 1.65 -6.80 7.09
C ILE A 113 0.66 -5.82 7.71
N ALA A 114 1.13 -4.65 8.10
CA ALA A 114 0.28 -3.50 8.42
C ALA A 114 -0.09 -2.79 7.11
N PHE A 115 -1.36 -2.46 6.91
CA PHE A 115 -1.84 -1.81 5.69
C PHE A 115 -2.98 -0.83 5.97
N LEU A 116 -3.04 0.23 5.18
CA LEU A 116 -4.16 1.14 5.14
C LEU A 116 -5.23 0.61 4.20
N GLN A 117 -6.48 0.62 4.66
CA GLN A 117 -7.63 0.48 3.79
C GLN A 117 -8.33 1.83 3.67
N PHE A 118 -8.57 2.27 2.45
CA PHE A 118 -9.31 3.48 2.14
C PHE A 118 -10.69 3.11 1.59
N ASP A 119 -11.73 3.72 2.14
CA ASP A 119 -13.07 3.72 1.57
C ASP A 119 -13.34 5.06 0.89
N GLU A 120 -13.26 5.07 -0.44
CA GLU A 120 -13.45 6.23 -1.29
C GLU A 120 -14.91 6.39 -1.77
N ARG A 121 -15.84 5.54 -1.33
CA ARG A 121 -17.25 5.64 -1.73
C ARG A 121 -17.89 7.00 -1.37
N PRO A 122 -17.58 7.63 -0.22
CA PRO A 122 -18.07 8.97 0.10
C PRO A 122 -17.45 10.09 -0.73
N VAL A 123 -16.32 9.82 -1.40
CA VAL A 123 -15.58 10.83 -2.15
C VAL A 123 -16.23 11.05 -3.50
N ARG A 124 -16.46 12.31 -3.86
CA ARG A 124 -17.01 12.68 -5.16
C ARG A 124 -16.00 12.41 -6.27
N THR A 125 -16.52 12.09 -7.44
CA THR A 125 -15.71 11.91 -8.64
C THR A 125 -15.69 13.23 -9.42
N PHE A 126 -14.54 13.59 -9.93
CA PHE A 126 -14.30 14.77 -10.75
C PHE A 126 -13.76 14.34 -12.13
N PRO A 127 -14.36 14.80 -13.24
CA PRO A 127 -13.90 14.46 -14.57
C PRO A 127 -12.66 15.28 -14.94
N ILE A 128 -11.63 14.60 -15.43
CA ILE A 128 -10.40 15.20 -15.96
C ILE A 128 -10.32 14.87 -17.45
N VAL A 129 -10.23 15.90 -18.29
CA VAL A 129 -10.06 15.71 -19.73
C VAL A 129 -8.58 15.48 -20.04
N ASN A 130 -8.28 14.37 -20.69
CA ASN A 130 -6.94 14.04 -21.17
C ASN A 130 -6.85 14.25 -22.69
N TYR A 131 -6.01 15.20 -23.07
CA TYR A 131 -5.78 15.64 -24.45
C TYR A 131 -4.63 14.93 -25.16
N LEU A 132 -3.91 14.03 -24.47
CA LEU A 132 -2.65 13.45 -24.97
C LEU A 132 -2.85 12.26 -25.93
N LEU A 133 -4.06 11.70 -26.05
CA LEU A 133 -4.34 10.50 -26.86
C LEU A 133 -4.97 10.81 -28.23
N GLY A 134 -4.73 12.00 -28.78
CA GLY A 134 -5.23 12.45 -30.09
C GLY A 134 -6.71 12.86 -30.07
N GLN A 135 -7.58 12.07 -29.43
CA GLN A 135 -8.96 12.46 -29.09
C GLN A 135 -9.09 12.71 -27.59
N PRO A 136 -9.75 13.81 -27.17
CA PRO A 136 -10.01 14.05 -25.75
C PRO A 136 -10.82 12.90 -25.15
N HIS A 137 -10.33 12.34 -24.04
CA HIS A 137 -11.08 11.37 -23.24
C HIS A 137 -11.21 11.86 -21.80
N ILE A 138 -12.32 11.53 -21.17
CA ILE A 138 -12.56 11.86 -19.77
C ILE A 138 -12.04 10.71 -18.90
N TYR A 139 -11.18 11.05 -17.95
CA TYR A 139 -10.77 10.19 -16.86
C TYR A 139 -11.46 10.64 -15.57
N GLU A 140 -12.07 9.70 -14.87
CA GLU A 140 -12.82 9.95 -13.64
C GLU A 140 -11.90 9.79 -12.41
N GLN A 141 -11.69 10.86 -11.65
CA GLN A 141 -10.81 10.88 -10.47
C GLN A 141 -11.62 11.07 -9.19
N LYS A 142 -11.34 10.27 -8.15
CA LYS A 142 -11.81 10.58 -6.79
C LYS A 142 -11.09 11.83 -6.28
N TYR A 143 -11.85 12.89 -5.98
CA TYR A 143 -11.30 14.19 -5.63
C TYR A 143 -12.11 14.86 -4.51
N PRO A 144 -11.61 14.84 -3.25
CA PRO A 144 -12.28 15.48 -2.13
C PRO A 144 -11.92 16.97 -2.08
N SER A 145 -12.73 17.80 -2.74
CA SER A 145 -12.61 19.26 -2.61
C SER A 145 -12.78 19.70 -1.15
N ALA A 146 -12.21 20.86 -0.79
CA ALA A 146 -12.34 21.42 0.55
C ALA A 146 -13.81 21.49 1.00
N GLY A 147 -14.08 21.09 2.24
CA GLY A 147 -15.44 21.00 2.81
C GLY A 147 -16.24 19.76 2.41
N THR A 148 -15.73 18.89 1.52
CA THR A 148 -16.40 17.63 1.16
C THR A 148 -15.78 16.42 1.89
N PRO A 149 -16.49 15.27 1.95
CA PRO A 149 -15.99 14.07 2.62
C PRO A 149 -14.64 13.59 2.08
N ASN A 150 -13.74 13.20 2.99
CA ASN A 150 -12.52 12.47 2.64
C ASN A 150 -12.81 10.97 2.53
N PRO A 151 -11.88 10.17 1.97
CA PRO A 151 -11.96 8.73 2.15
C PRO A 151 -11.79 8.36 3.62
N ILE A 152 -12.54 7.34 4.04
CA ILE A 152 -12.43 6.80 5.40
C ILE A 152 -11.23 5.86 5.42
N VAL A 153 -10.21 6.19 6.21
CA VAL A 153 -9.02 5.36 6.37
C VAL A 153 -9.09 4.52 7.64
N ARG A 154 -8.61 3.28 7.57
CA ARG A 154 -8.34 2.45 8.76
C ARG A 154 -7.07 1.62 8.60
N LEU A 155 -6.43 1.31 9.72
CA LEU A 155 -5.24 0.47 9.77
C LEU A 155 -5.62 -0.98 10.07
N GLY A 156 -5.30 -1.88 9.16
CA GLY A 156 -5.40 -3.33 9.34
C GLY A 156 -4.03 -3.98 9.50
N VAL A 157 -3.99 -5.11 10.19
CA VAL A 157 -2.81 -5.97 10.29
C VAL A 157 -3.18 -7.37 9.86
N LEU A 158 -2.55 -7.87 8.80
CA LEU A 158 -2.65 -9.25 8.34
C LEU A 158 -1.61 -10.11 9.07
N ASP A 159 -2.03 -11.22 9.67
CA ASP A 159 -1.14 -12.34 10.03
C ASP A 159 -0.98 -13.28 8.82
N ILE A 160 0.23 -13.44 8.32
CA ILE A 160 0.51 -14.23 7.12
C ILE A 160 0.27 -15.72 7.35
N ALA A 161 0.49 -16.22 8.56
CA ALA A 161 0.35 -17.64 8.86
C ALA A 161 -1.14 -18.05 8.92
N THR A 162 -2.00 -17.18 9.42
CA THR A 162 -3.43 -17.50 9.61
C THR A 162 -4.34 -16.88 8.56
N GLY A 163 -3.88 -15.87 7.83
CA GLY A 163 -4.71 -15.08 6.92
C GLY A 163 -5.71 -14.15 7.64
N ARG A 164 -5.68 -14.08 8.98
CA ARG A 164 -6.57 -13.21 9.76
C ARG A 164 -6.12 -11.75 9.66
N ILE A 165 -7.09 -10.85 9.54
CA ILE A 165 -6.89 -9.40 9.61
C ILE A 165 -7.45 -8.90 10.94
N GLU A 166 -6.63 -8.16 11.69
CA GLU A 166 -7.02 -7.42 12.89
C GLU A 166 -7.06 -5.92 12.60
N TRP A 167 -8.07 -5.20 13.09
CA TRP A 167 -8.24 -3.77 12.83
C TRP A 167 -7.84 -2.95 14.05
N MET A 168 -6.98 -1.95 13.83
CA MET A 168 -6.44 -1.17 14.94
C MET A 168 -7.40 -0.03 15.32
N ALA A 169 -7.71 0.07 16.61
CA ALA A 169 -8.61 1.08 17.17
C ALA A 169 -7.94 2.47 17.28
N MET A 170 -7.66 3.11 16.13
CA MET A 170 -6.99 4.42 16.08
C MET A 170 -7.61 5.43 15.10
N ALA A 171 -8.21 4.97 14.00
CA ALA A 171 -8.83 5.79 12.96
C ALA A 171 -10.11 5.10 12.46
N GLY A 172 -10.70 5.57 11.37
CA GLY A 172 -11.92 4.98 10.79
C GLY A 172 -13.10 5.93 10.69
N THR A 173 -12.87 7.24 10.83
CA THR A 173 -13.90 8.26 10.64
C THR A 173 -13.56 9.17 9.45
N PRO A 174 -14.55 9.81 8.81
CA PRO A 174 -14.31 10.79 7.74
C PRO A 174 -13.51 12.04 8.18
N ASP A 175 -13.42 12.29 9.49
CA ASP A 175 -12.83 13.50 10.08
C ASP A 175 -11.44 13.27 10.68
N THR A 176 -10.82 12.14 10.34
CA THR A 176 -9.47 11.78 10.78
C THR A 176 -8.58 11.42 9.60
N TYR A 177 -7.31 11.81 9.67
CA TYR A 177 -6.28 11.29 8.79
C TYR A 177 -5.37 10.35 9.57
N LEU A 178 -4.89 9.28 8.93
CA LEU A 178 -3.81 8.44 9.45
C LEU A 178 -2.52 8.77 8.70
N ALA A 179 -1.94 9.92 9.05
CA ALA A 179 -0.87 10.56 8.29
C ALA A 179 0.42 9.73 8.20
N ARG A 180 0.75 8.95 9.23
CA ARG A 180 1.84 7.97 9.19
C ARG A 180 1.41 6.72 9.92
N PHE A 181 2.03 5.60 9.58
CA PHE A 181 1.87 4.34 10.29
C PHE A 181 3.11 3.48 10.07
N GLY A 182 3.28 2.47 10.91
CA GLY A 182 4.35 1.51 10.75
C GLY A 182 4.48 0.59 11.94
N TRP A 183 5.63 -0.04 12.05
CA TRP A 183 5.97 -0.94 13.15
C TRP A 183 6.92 -0.27 14.11
N LEU A 184 6.71 -0.48 15.41
CA LEU A 184 7.76 -0.18 16.38
C LEU A 184 8.94 -1.15 16.18
N PRO A 185 10.18 -0.78 16.56
CA PRO A 185 11.37 -1.61 16.32
C PRO A 185 11.27 -3.04 16.83
N GLY A 186 10.58 -3.26 17.96
CA GLY A 186 10.35 -4.59 18.54
C GLY A 186 9.36 -5.48 17.77
N GLY A 187 8.68 -4.94 16.75
CA GLY A 187 7.73 -5.68 15.90
C GLY A 187 6.44 -6.13 16.59
N ASN A 188 6.30 -5.92 17.90
CA ASN A 188 5.16 -6.35 18.70
C ASN A 188 3.97 -5.36 18.69
N ARG A 189 4.16 -4.14 18.16
CA ARG A 189 3.13 -3.11 18.07
C ARG A 189 3.26 -2.31 16.78
N VAL A 190 2.12 -1.87 16.27
CA VAL A 190 2.05 -0.87 15.20
C VAL A 190 1.83 0.51 15.80
N TYR A 191 2.30 1.54 15.12
CA TYR A 191 2.01 2.93 15.44
C TYR A 191 1.19 3.60 14.34
N GLY A 192 0.49 4.67 14.71
CA GLY A 192 -0.26 5.53 13.80
C GLY A 192 -0.21 6.98 14.26
N GLU A 193 0.07 7.89 13.34
CA GLU A 193 -0.04 9.33 13.52
C GLU A 193 -1.41 9.80 13.02
N VAL A 194 -2.31 10.12 13.94
CA VAL A 194 -3.69 10.48 13.64
C VAL A 194 -3.90 11.97 13.77
N LEU A 195 -4.28 12.63 12.67
CA LEU A 195 -4.64 14.04 12.64
C LEU A 195 -6.16 14.21 12.65
N ASN A 196 -6.64 15.24 13.35
CA ASN A 196 -8.02 15.72 13.16
C ASN A 196 -8.18 16.38 11.78
N ARG A 197 -9.44 16.58 11.35
CA ARG A 197 -9.76 17.16 10.03
C ARG A 197 -9.10 18.52 9.76
N ALA A 198 -9.01 19.37 10.79
CA ALA A 198 -8.38 20.69 10.70
C ALA A 198 -6.84 20.64 10.70
N GLN A 199 -6.24 19.46 10.92
CA GLN A 199 -4.80 19.24 11.04
C GLN A 199 -4.12 20.09 12.12
N THR A 200 -4.85 20.41 13.19
CA THR A 200 -4.37 21.20 14.34
C THR A 200 -4.03 20.33 15.55
N ARG A 201 -4.39 19.05 15.53
CA ARG A 201 -4.12 18.09 16.61
C ARG A 201 -3.62 16.78 16.03
N LEU A 202 -2.41 16.40 16.45
CA LEU A 202 -1.79 15.12 16.15
C LEU A 202 -1.82 14.22 17.39
N GLN A 203 -2.20 12.95 17.20
CA GLN A 203 -2.06 11.90 18.21
C GLN A 203 -1.16 10.80 17.67
N LEU A 204 -0.11 10.45 18.42
CA LEU A 204 0.66 9.24 18.17
C LEU A 204 0.03 8.10 18.98
N LEU A 205 -0.61 7.17 18.28
CA LEU A 205 -1.27 6.01 18.86
C LEU A 205 -0.48 4.74 18.52
N THR A 206 -0.63 3.74 19.37
CA THR A 206 0.00 2.43 19.19
C THR A 206 -1.03 1.35 19.49
N ALA A 207 -0.94 0.21 18.80
CA ALA A 207 -1.86 -0.91 18.99
C ALA A 207 -1.14 -2.24 18.84
N SER A 208 -1.64 -3.26 19.54
CA SER A 208 -1.24 -4.65 19.39
C SER A 208 -1.80 -5.22 18.07
N PRO A 209 -0.96 -5.88 17.25
CA PRO A 209 -1.42 -6.53 16.02
C PRO A 209 -2.35 -7.72 16.27
N VAL A 210 -2.41 -8.22 17.51
CA VAL A 210 -3.22 -9.38 17.90
C VAL A 210 -4.60 -8.98 18.42
N THR A 211 -4.69 -7.88 19.15
CA THR A 211 -5.92 -7.46 19.84
C THR A 211 -6.54 -6.19 19.27
N GLY A 212 -5.83 -5.46 18.40
CA GLY A 212 -6.28 -4.18 17.84
C GLY A 212 -6.29 -3.00 18.81
N ARG A 213 -5.79 -3.20 20.04
CA ARG A 213 -5.78 -2.20 21.13
C ARG A 213 -4.37 -1.86 21.59
#